data_AF-V6M4V8-F1
#
_entry.id   AF-V6M4V8-F1
#
_cell.length_a   1.000
_cell.length_b   1.000
_cell.length_c   1.000
_cell.angle_alpha   90.00
_cell.angle_beta   90.00
_cell.angle_gamma   90.00
#
_symmetry.space_group_name_H-M   'P 1'
#
loop_
_entity.id
_entity.type
_entity.pdbx_description
1 polymer ?
#
loop_
_entity_poly.entity_id
_entity_poly.type
_entity_poly.pdbx_seq_one_letter_code
_entity_poly.pdbx_strand_id
1 'polypeptide(L)'
;MIFKRILFCFLMLLLVAQNALTGSASAQSPYMDIRGHWAQDDIEYLANLGILKGDGRQSFYPDKHISRGEAIALLNRVFESVYGPLAKPERKGNLDYRYNSRWEIEQLLANLRALYRIETGIVTDYDPGDRMLYYLYLAESGKLMRKPEKDNPEWWLSSTALQRPLTREEASMVLFHMMTPQKFRGINIKPEDAKSYFTSFYEWKQDSYYRDTYSPYATAISEYGLFGASDEFNPYEYMTRAQYAVVLTRLHSFYERDVVNQFTGPSNARHVKAAQAYLAAASLAYEKNDQARLSKFFDSSILKKWSDFPFKPKHTEHINLTARIDEGNKKKLIVVGQYKDNANGTYQIEYVFEEDKYSPFGRKLANVIYKQ
;
A
#
# COMPACT_ATOMS: atom_id res chain seq x y z
N MET A 1 -5.02 56.79 -18.84
CA MET A 1 -4.61 56.18 -17.55
C MET A 1 -5.79 55.75 -16.69
N ILE A 2 -6.87 56.53 -16.61
CA ILE A 2 -8.07 56.23 -15.80
C ILE A 2 -8.78 54.91 -16.22
N PHE A 3 -8.91 54.64 -17.52
CA PHE A 3 -9.58 53.43 -18.01
C PHE A 3 -8.87 52.11 -17.61
N LYS A 4 -7.53 52.10 -17.56
CA LYS A 4 -6.75 50.94 -17.10
C LYS A 4 -6.91 50.68 -15.60
N ARG A 5 -7.08 51.74 -14.79
CA ARG A 5 -7.30 51.62 -13.34
C ARG A 5 -8.71 51.09 -13.02
N ILE A 6 -9.72 51.55 -13.76
CA ILE A 6 -11.10 51.05 -13.63
C ILE A 6 -11.18 49.57 -14.03
N LEU A 7 -10.55 49.19 -15.15
CA LEU A 7 -10.51 47.79 -15.60
C LEU A 7 -9.80 46.88 -14.58
N PHE A 8 -8.71 47.36 -13.97
CA PHE A 8 -7.98 46.62 -12.93
C PHE A 8 -8.79 46.44 -11.64
N CYS A 9 -9.49 47.49 -11.19
CA CYS A 9 -10.39 47.40 -10.04
C CYS A 9 -11.58 46.47 -10.30
N PHE A 10 -12.13 46.48 -11.52
CA PHE A 10 -13.22 45.59 -11.92
C PHE A 10 -12.77 44.12 -11.96
N LEU A 11 -11.57 43.84 -12.50
CA LEU A 11 -10.97 42.50 -12.49
C LEU A 11 -10.67 41.99 -11.07
N MET A 12 -10.20 42.87 -10.17
CA MET A 12 -9.99 42.51 -8.76
C MET A 12 -11.32 42.22 -8.04
N LEU A 13 -12.36 43.01 -8.31
CA LEU A 13 -13.71 42.77 -7.76
C LEU A 13 -14.29 41.44 -8.25
N LEU A 14 -14.05 41.08 -9.52
CA LEU A 14 -14.41 39.78 -10.07
C LEU A 14 -13.65 38.63 -9.40
N LEU A 15 -12.36 38.79 -9.11
CA LEU A 15 -11.57 37.79 -8.39
C LEU A 15 -12.06 37.59 -6.95
N VAL A 16 -12.43 38.67 -6.26
CA VAL A 16 -12.94 38.61 -4.88
C VAL A 16 -14.35 38.00 -4.85
N ALA A 17 -15.19 38.29 -5.85
CA ALA A 17 -16.53 37.71 -5.98
C ALA A 17 -16.52 36.19 -6.24
N GLN A 18 -15.47 35.67 -6.91
CA GLN A 18 -15.32 34.21 -7.11
C GLN A 18 -15.14 33.44 -5.79
N ASN A 19 -14.50 34.05 -4.78
CA ASN A 19 -14.32 33.44 -3.46
C ASN A 19 -15.58 33.56 -2.57
N ALA A 20 -16.54 34.42 -2.90
CA ALA A 20 -17.79 34.58 -2.15
C ALA A 20 -18.89 33.59 -2.58
N LEU A 21 -18.68 32.88 -3.70
CA LEU A 21 -19.62 31.89 -4.26
C LEU A 21 -19.24 30.43 -3.95
N THR A 22 -18.15 30.19 -3.21
CA THR A 22 -17.88 28.86 -2.65
C THR A 22 -18.72 28.65 -1.39
N GLY A 23 -20.04 28.64 -1.55
CA GLY A 23 -20.89 27.92 -0.61
C GLY A 23 -20.40 26.47 -0.54
N SER A 24 -20.46 25.85 0.63
CA SER A 24 -20.13 24.45 0.83
C SER A 24 -21.05 23.60 -0.06
N ALA A 25 -20.64 23.36 -1.30
CA ALA A 25 -21.22 22.31 -2.11
C ALA A 25 -20.97 21.02 -1.34
N SER A 26 -22.03 20.45 -0.75
CA SER A 26 -22.03 19.03 -0.42
C SER A 26 -21.62 18.33 -1.71
N ALA A 27 -20.41 17.80 -1.74
CA ALA A 27 -19.91 17.05 -2.88
C ALA A 27 -20.90 15.90 -3.07
N GLN A 28 -21.70 15.98 -4.13
CA GLN A 28 -22.72 14.98 -4.38
C GLN A 28 -22.02 13.63 -4.55
N SER A 29 -22.54 12.62 -3.83
CA SER A 29 -22.00 11.25 -3.86
C SER A 29 -21.64 10.82 -5.29
N PRO A 30 -20.43 10.29 -5.53
CA PRO A 30 -20.00 9.88 -6.86
C PRO A 30 -20.87 8.75 -7.45
N TYR A 31 -21.63 8.04 -6.61
CA TYR A 31 -22.49 6.94 -7.02
C TYR A 31 -23.92 7.14 -6.52
N MET A 32 -24.91 6.91 -7.39
CA MET A 32 -26.32 7.12 -7.05
C MET A 32 -26.89 5.98 -6.21
N ASP A 33 -26.40 4.76 -6.42
CA ASP A 33 -26.88 3.52 -5.83
C ASP A 33 -26.35 3.25 -4.41
N ILE A 34 -25.56 4.16 -3.84
CA ILE A 34 -25.08 4.07 -2.46
C ILE A 34 -25.79 5.06 -1.52
N ARG A 35 -26.73 5.89 -2.02
CA ARG A 35 -27.43 6.87 -1.19
C ARG A 35 -28.28 6.19 -0.13
N GLY A 36 -27.99 6.46 1.14
CA GLY A 36 -28.65 5.82 2.29
C GLY A 36 -28.19 4.38 2.54
N HIS A 37 -27.18 3.90 1.80
CA HIS A 37 -26.58 2.58 2.02
C HIS A 37 -25.65 2.65 3.23
N TRP A 38 -25.63 1.60 4.07
CA TRP A 38 -24.86 1.58 5.33
C TRP A 38 -23.34 1.77 5.15
N ALA A 39 -22.81 1.38 3.99
CA ALA A 39 -21.39 1.53 3.63
C ALA A 39 -21.09 2.80 2.81
N GLN A 40 -22.05 3.74 2.70
CA GLN A 40 -21.90 4.92 1.85
C GLN A 40 -20.61 5.69 2.15
N ASP A 41 -20.37 6.02 3.42
CA ASP A 41 -19.22 6.84 3.83
C ASP A 41 -17.89 6.16 3.50
N ASP A 42 -17.77 4.85 3.75
CA ASP A 42 -16.59 4.06 3.40
C ASP A 42 -16.34 4.04 1.88
N ILE A 43 -17.40 3.86 1.09
CA ILE A 43 -17.31 3.82 -0.37
C ILE A 43 -16.91 5.19 -0.92
N GLU A 44 -17.51 6.27 -0.42
CA GLU A 44 -17.19 7.65 -0.81
C GLU A 44 -15.75 8.01 -0.43
N TYR A 45 -15.33 7.66 0.78
CA TYR A 45 -13.96 7.86 1.25
C TYR A 45 -12.95 7.20 0.30
N LEU A 46 -13.11 5.91 0.00
CA LEU A 46 -12.19 5.19 -0.89
C LEU A 46 -12.31 5.65 -2.35
N ALA A 47 -13.48 6.12 -2.80
CA ALA A 47 -13.65 6.70 -4.13
C ALA A 47 -12.92 8.05 -4.28
N ASN A 48 -12.96 8.90 -3.24
CA ASN A 48 -12.22 10.16 -3.20
C ASN A 48 -10.70 9.96 -3.24
N LEU A 49 -10.22 8.83 -2.72
CA LEU A 49 -8.83 8.39 -2.83
C LEU A 49 -8.49 7.76 -4.19
N GLY A 50 -9.48 7.52 -5.05
CA GLY A 50 -9.32 6.86 -6.35
C GLY A 50 -9.12 5.34 -6.26
N ILE A 51 -9.31 4.74 -5.08
CA ILE A 51 -9.18 3.30 -4.83
C ILE A 51 -10.39 2.56 -5.44
N LEU A 52 -11.59 3.00 -5.09
CA LEU A 52 -12.83 2.46 -5.65
C LEU A 52 -13.24 3.23 -6.89
N LYS A 53 -13.66 2.48 -7.91
CA LYS A 53 -14.22 3.02 -9.15
C LYS A 53 -15.54 2.31 -9.43
N GLY A 54 -16.57 3.08 -9.73
CA GLY A 54 -17.83 2.56 -10.26
C GLY A 54 -17.71 2.11 -11.71
N ASP A 55 -18.83 1.83 -12.34
CA ASP A 55 -18.91 1.39 -13.75
C ASP A 55 -18.73 2.49 -14.79
N GLY A 56 -18.45 3.73 -14.36
CA GLY A 56 -18.41 4.92 -15.22
C GLY A 56 -19.78 5.49 -15.58
N ARG A 57 -20.87 4.93 -15.03
CA ARG A 57 -22.27 5.37 -15.21
C ARG A 57 -22.94 5.69 -13.87
N GLN A 58 -22.15 6.14 -12.89
CA GLN A 58 -22.58 6.52 -11.54
C GLN A 58 -23.16 5.37 -10.69
N SER A 59 -22.79 4.12 -10.97
CA SER A 59 -23.14 2.97 -10.13
C SER A 59 -21.91 2.26 -9.57
N PHE A 60 -21.97 1.92 -8.28
CA PHE A 60 -20.94 1.17 -7.58
C PHE A 60 -21.27 -0.31 -7.41
N TYR A 61 -22.57 -0.66 -7.39
CA TYR A 61 -23.11 -1.99 -7.09
C TYR A 61 -22.70 -2.52 -5.70
N PRO A 62 -23.07 -1.83 -4.60
CA PRO A 62 -22.60 -2.17 -3.25
C PRO A 62 -22.91 -3.61 -2.82
N ASP A 63 -24.09 -4.12 -3.20
CA ASP A 63 -24.55 -5.46 -2.82
C ASP A 63 -24.07 -6.59 -3.72
N LYS A 64 -23.40 -6.26 -4.84
CA LYS A 64 -22.82 -7.29 -5.70
C LYS A 64 -21.62 -7.93 -5.00
N HIS A 65 -21.47 -9.24 -5.13
CA HIS A 65 -20.27 -9.92 -4.64
C HIS A 65 -19.00 -9.37 -5.29
N ILE A 66 -17.97 -9.18 -4.47
CA ILE A 66 -16.64 -8.83 -4.97
C ILE A 66 -15.96 -10.08 -5.52
N SER A 67 -15.30 -9.97 -6.68
CA SER A 67 -14.49 -11.07 -7.21
C SER A 67 -13.12 -11.15 -6.54
N ARG A 68 -12.51 -12.34 -6.50
CA ARG A 68 -11.16 -12.56 -5.94
C ARG A 68 -10.12 -11.64 -6.57
N GLY A 69 -10.10 -11.53 -7.89
CA GLY A 69 -9.15 -10.69 -8.61
C GLY A 69 -9.39 -9.19 -8.38
N GLU A 70 -10.66 -8.77 -8.27
CA GLU A 70 -11.01 -7.39 -7.96
C GLU A 70 -10.53 -7.03 -6.55
N ALA A 71 -10.76 -7.90 -5.57
CA ALA A 71 -10.30 -7.69 -4.20
C ALA A 71 -8.79 -7.47 -4.13
N ILE A 72 -7.98 -8.30 -4.80
CA ILE A 72 -6.52 -8.15 -4.83
C ILE A 72 -6.10 -6.85 -5.55
N ALA A 73 -6.75 -6.51 -6.67
CA ALA A 73 -6.48 -5.25 -7.35
C ALA A 73 -6.76 -4.03 -6.45
N LEU A 74 -7.83 -4.07 -5.65
CA LEU A 74 -8.13 -3.01 -4.69
C LEU A 74 -7.12 -2.96 -3.54
N LEU A 75 -6.60 -4.10 -3.07
CA LEU A 75 -5.49 -4.13 -2.10
C LEU A 75 -4.25 -3.44 -2.65
N ASN A 76 -3.92 -3.62 -3.94
CA ASN A 76 -2.84 -2.86 -4.57
C ASN A 76 -3.07 -1.35 -4.47
N ARG A 77 -4.29 -0.89 -4.76
CA ARG A 77 -4.62 0.53 -4.74
C ARG A 77 -4.55 1.11 -3.33
N VAL A 78 -5.00 0.36 -2.32
CA VAL A 78 -4.83 0.74 -0.90
C VAL A 78 -3.35 0.81 -0.52
N PHE A 79 -2.55 -0.16 -0.98
CA PHE A 79 -1.11 -0.14 -0.72
C PHE A 79 -0.43 1.07 -1.36
N GLU A 80 -0.66 1.31 -2.65
CA GLU A 80 -0.01 2.39 -3.38
C GLU A 80 -0.54 3.78 -3.04
N SER A 81 -1.76 3.91 -2.49
CA SER A 81 -2.25 5.19 -1.98
C SER A 81 -1.46 5.66 -0.76
N VAL A 82 -0.97 4.72 0.05
CA VAL A 82 -0.18 4.99 1.26
C VAL A 82 1.33 4.92 0.98
N TYR A 83 1.85 3.79 0.53
CA TYR A 83 3.28 3.58 0.35
C TYR A 83 3.81 4.11 -0.99
N GLY A 84 2.97 4.15 -2.03
CA GLY A 84 3.41 4.19 -3.42
C GLY A 84 3.96 2.84 -3.92
N PRO A 85 4.32 2.73 -5.22
CA PRO A 85 4.96 1.52 -5.72
C PRO A 85 6.35 1.37 -5.10
N LEU A 86 6.69 0.19 -4.59
CA LEU A 86 8.02 -0.10 -4.01
C LEU A 86 8.92 -0.90 -4.96
N ALA A 87 8.33 -1.49 -6.00
CA ALA A 87 9.04 -2.18 -7.06
C ALA A 87 8.31 -2.03 -8.40
N LYS A 88 9.04 -2.32 -9.48
CA LYS A 88 8.43 -2.45 -10.82
C LYS A 88 7.59 -3.73 -10.86
N PRO A 89 6.46 -3.74 -11.59
CA PRO A 89 5.64 -4.93 -11.68
C PRO A 89 6.41 -6.04 -12.40
N GLU A 90 6.25 -7.27 -11.92
CA GLU A 90 6.87 -8.45 -12.51
C GLU A 90 5.79 -9.35 -13.11
N ARG A 91 5.98 -9.74 -14.38
CA ARG A 91 5.04 -10.64 -15.06
C ARG A 91 5.09 -12.03 -14.43
N LYS A 92 3.94 -12.55 -14.04
CA LYS A 92 3.77 -13.88 -13.44
C LYS A 92 3.33 -14.90 -14.48
N GLY A 93 4.07 -15.99 -14.61
CA GLY A 93 3.80 -17.07 -15.57
C GLY A 93 2.58 -17.93 -15.23
N ASN A 94 2.16 -17.91 -13.97
CA ASN A 94 1.06 -18.66 -13.36
C ASN A 94 -0.24 -17.85 -13.21
N LEU A 95 -0.30 -16.64 -13.77
CA LEU A 95 -1.49 -15.80 -13.82
C LEU A 95 -2.00 -15.65 -15.24
N ASP A 96 -3.30 -15.89 -15.42
CA ASP A 96 -3.97 -15.79 -16.72
C ASP A 96 -3.95 -14.37 -17.27
N TYR A 97 -3.30 -14.20 -18.42
CA TYR A 97 -3.12 -12.92 -19.09
C TYR A 97 -4.44 -12.28 -19.57
N ARG A 98 -5.53 -13.05 -19.64
CA ARG A 98 -6.85 -12.58 -20.06
C ARG A 98 -7.61 -11.86 -18.94
N TYR A 99 -7.10 -11.88 -17.70
CA TYR A 99 -7.72 -11.13 -16.62
C TYR A 99 -7.34 -9.64 -16.72
N ASN A 100 -8.32 -8.76 -16.92
CA ASN A 100 -8.09 -7.35 -17.25
C ASN A 100 -7.24 -6.60 -16.21
N SER A 101 -7.52 -6.80 -14.92
CA SER A 101 -6.77 -6.17 -13.81
C SER A 101 -5.55 -6.96 -13.36
N ARG A 102 -5.04 -7.88 -14.19
CA ARG A 102 -3.85 -8.68 -13.87
C ARG A 102 -2.64 -7.83 -13.48
N TRP A 103 -2.43 -6.71 -14.17
CA TRP A 103 -1.29 -5.84 -13.92
C TRP A 103 -1.32 -5.24 -12.49
N GLU A 104 -2.51 -5.00 -11.92
CA GLU A 104 -2.67 -4.50 -10.54
C GLU A 104 -2.31 -5.59 -9.52
N ILE A 105 -2.70 -6.83 -9.82
CA ILE A 105 -2.31 -8.00 -9.03
C ILE A 105 -0.78 -8.13 -9.07
N GLU A 106 -0.17 -8.16 -10.26
CA GLU A 106 1.29 -8.27 -10.43
C GLU A 106 2.05 -7.14 -9.73
N GLN A 107 1.52 -5.92 -9.77
CA GLN A 107 2.08 -4.78 -9.05
C GLN A 107 2.02 -4.97 -7.52
N LEU A 108 0.93 -5.50 -6.98
CA LEU A 108 0.85 -5.79 -5.54
C LEU A 108 1.88 -6.84 -5.12
N LEU A 109 2.04 -7.92 -5.89
CA LEU A 109 3.01 -8.98 -5.60
C LEU A 109 4.43 -8.40 -5.50
N ALA A 110 4.82 -7.56 -6.47
CA ALA A 110 6.11 -6.90 -6.47
C ALA A 110 6.28 -5.97 -5.26
N ASN A 111 5.23 -5.20 -4.93
CA ASN A 111 5.22 -4.30 -3.78
C ASN A 111 5.36 -5.05 -2.44
N LEU A 112 4.64 -6.17 -2.27
CA LEU A 112 4.70 -6.99 -1.06
C LEU A 112 6.06 -7.68 -0.91
N ARG A 113 6.63 -8.20 -1.99
CA ARG A 113 7.99 -8.75 -1.99
C ARG A 113 9.01 -7.69 -1.59
N ALA A 114 8.92 -6.49 -2.14
CA ALA A 114 9.82 -5.38 -1.82
C ALA A 114 9.70 -5.00 -0.34
N LEU A 115 8.47 -4.81 0.18
CA LEU A 115 8.26 -4.45 1.57
C LEU A 115 8.75 -5.56 2.53
N TYR A 116 8.52 -6.83 2.19
CA TYR A 116 9.02 -7.95 2.97
C TYR A 116 10.55 -8.00 3.03
N ARG A 117 11.23 -7.71 1.91
CA ARG A 117 12.71 -7.60 1.88
C ARG A 117 13.21 -6.42 2.70
N ILE A 118 12.52 -5.28 2.68
CA ILE A 118 12.84 -4.14 3.53
C ILE A 118 12.71 -4.51 5.01
N GLU A 119 11.68 -5.29 5.38
CA GLU A 119 11.48 -5.70 6.76
C GLU A 119 12.46 -6.74 7.28
N THR A 120 12.78 -7.73 6.45
CA THR A 120 13.59 -8.87 6.89
C THR A 120 15.07 -8.71 6.57
N GLY A 121 15.42 -7.89 5.58
CA GLY A 121 16.77 -7.81 5.03
C GLY A 121 17.21 -9.05 4.25
N ILE A 122 16.32 -10.05 4.08
CA ILE A 122 16.66 -11.34 3.48
C ILE A 122 16.09 -11.45 2.07
N VAL A 123 16.92 -11.96 1.16
CA VAL A 123 16.47 -12.49 -0.13
C VAL A 123 16.18 -13.97 0.04
N THR A 124 14.91 -14.35 -0.07
CA THR A 124 14.42 -15.72 0.10
C THR A 124 13.48 -16.08 -1.05
N ASP A 125 13.20 -17.37 -1.20
CA ASP A 125 12.19 -17.93 -2.10
C ASP A 125 10.76 -17.80 -1.55
N TYR A 126 10.59 -17.38 -0.30
CA TYR A 126 9.29 -16.99 0.23
C TYR A 126 8.85 -15.62 -0.31
N ASP A 127 7.65 -15.58 -0.86
CA ASP A 127 6.98 -14.38 -1.34
C ASP A 127 5.53 -14.37 -0.81
N PRO A 128 5.16 -13.40 0.04
CA PRO A 128 3.82 -13.36 0.61
C PRO A 128 2.72 -13.19 -0.45
N GLY A 129 3.00 -12.44 -1.52
CA GLY A 129 2.08 -12.27 -2.64
C GLY A 129 1.84 -13.56 -3.41
N ASP A 130 2.92 -14.29 -3.76
CA ASP A 130 2.78 -15.57 -4.48
C ASP A 130 2.01 -16.59 -3.64
N ARG A 131 2.15 -16.57 -2.30
CA ARG A 131 1.39 -17.44 -1.39
C ARG A 131 -0.11 -17.15 -1.42
N MET A 132 -0.50 -15.88 -1.46
CA MET A 132 -1.92 -15.50 -1.61
C MET A 132 -2.54 -16.15 -2.83
N LEU A 133 -1.87 -16.03 -3.97
CA LEU A 133 -2.37 -16.55 -5.25
C LEU A 133 -2.36 -18.08 -5.29
N TYR A 134 -1.32 -18.70 -4.76
CA TYR A 134 -1.23 -20.15 -4.66
C TYR A 134 -2.37 -20.74 -3.82
N TYR A 135 -2.71 -20.10 -2.69
CA TYR A 135 -3.80 -20.56 -1.83
C TYR A 135 -5.18 -20.33 -2.46
N LEU A 136 -5.38 -19.24 -3.21
CA LEU A 136 -6.59 -19.12 -4.04
C LEU A 136 -6.69 -20.20 -5.11
N TYR A 137 -5.56 -20.59 -5.72
CA TYR A 137 -5.53 -21.72 -6.67
C TYR A 137 -5.89 -23.05 -5.98
N LEU A 138 -5.41 -23.30 -4.76
CA LEU A 138 -5.80 -24.48 -3.99
C LEU A 138 -7.30 -24.48 -3.70
N ALA A 139 -7.84 -23.36 -3.22
CA ALA A 139 -9.27 -23.20 -2.95
C ALA A 139 -10.13 -23.45 -4.20
N GLU A 140 -9.76 -22.88 -5.35
CA GLU A 140 -10.45 -23.14 -6.63
C GLU A 140 -10.40 -24.62 -7.04
N SER A 141 -9.30 -25.31 -6.73
CA SER A 141 -9.12 -26.73 -7.05
C SER A 141 -9.87 -27.65 -6.07
N GLY A 142 -10.73 -27.12 -5.20
CA GLY A 142 -11.42 -27.86 -4.14
C GLY A 142 -10.47 -28.43 -3.09
N LYS A 143 -9.20 -28.00 -3.08
CA LYS A 143 -8.22 -28.39 -2.08
C LYS A 143 -8.35 -27.43 -0.91
N LEU A 144 -8.07 -27.95 0.28
CA LEU A 144 -7.84 -27.08 1.42
C LEU A 144 -6.75 -26.07 1.04
N MET A 145 -6.86 -24.84 1.53
CA MET A 145 -5.76 -23.86 1.53
C MET A 145 -4.58 -24.31 2.42
N ARG A 146 -4.44 -25.63 2.64
CA ARG A 146 -3.46 -26.33 3.47
C ARG A 146 -2.80 -27.40 2.60
N LYS A 147 -1.50 -27.29 2.37
CA LYS A 147 -0.71 -28.47 2.01
C LYS A 147 0.71 -28.36 2.58
N PRO A 148 1.12 -29.28 3.47
CA PRO A 148 2.52 -29.47 3.85
C PRO A 148 3.37 -30.09 2.72
N GLU A 149 2.73 -30.46 1.60
CA GLU A 149 3.43 -31.04 0.46
C GLU A 149 4.20 -29.99 -0.33
N LYS A 150 5.18 -30.47 -1.08
CA LYS A 150 5.98 -29.68 -2.02
C LYS A 150 5.07 -28.83 -2.91
N ASP A 151 5.30 -27.51 -2.92
CA ASP A 151 4.60 -26.56 -3.79
C ASP A 151 4.49 -27.15 -5.20
N ASN A 152 3.29 -27.19 -5.77
CA ASN A 152 3.13 -27.58 -7.17
C ASN A 152 3.76 -26.48 -8.02
N PRO A 153 4.89 -26.69 -8.72
CA PRO A 153 5.52 -25.61 -9.48
C PRO A 153 4.69 -25.18 -10.70
N GLU A 154 3.80 -26.05 -11.19
CA GLU A 154 3.01 -25.87 -12.42
C GLU A 154 1.57 -25.38 -12.13
N TRP A 155 1.37 -24.62 -11.05
CA TRP A 155 0.05 -24.08 -10.74
C TRP A 155 -0.35 -22.93 -11.67
N TRP A 156 -1.64 -22.82 -11.96
CA TRP A 156 -2.20 -21.80 -12.85
C TRP A 156 -3.50 -21.24 -12.29
N LEU A 157 -3.56 -19.94 -12.04
CA LEU A 157 -4.77 -19.25 -11.59
C LEU A 157 -5.47 -18.60 -12.80
N SER A 158 -6.60 -19.19 -13.20
CA SER A 158 -7.35 -18.79 -14.39
C SER A 158 -8.11 -17.46 -14.22
N SER A 159 -8.42 -16.80 -15.34
CA SER A 159 -9.30 -15.61 -15.33
C SER A 159 -10.67 -15.94 -14.73
N THR A 160 -11.20 -17.15 -15.00
CA THR A 160 -12.44 -17.64 -14.38
C THR A 160 -12.33 -17.75 -12.86
N ALA A 161 -11.23 -18.30 -12.35
CA ALA A 161 -10.98 -18.42 -10.91
C ALA A 161 -10.88 -17.03 -10.25
N LEU A 162 -10.24 -16.07 -10.91
CA LEU A 162 -10.15 -14.68 -10.45
C LEU A 162 -11.50 -13.96 -10.46
N GLN A 163 -12.44 -14.36 -11.32
CA GLN A 163 -13.79 -13.79 -11.39
C GLN A 163 -14.77 -14.40 -10.38
N ARG A 164 -14.41 -15.49 -9.69
CA ARG A 164 -15.26 -16.08 -8.64
C ARG A 164 -15.44 -15.09 -7.47
N PRO A 165 -16.62 -15.09 -6.82
CA PRO A 165 -16.84 -14.38 -5.57
C PRO A 165 -15.81 -14.76 -4.49
N LEU A 166 -15.34 -13.77 -3.74
CA LEU A 166 -14.43 -13.96 -2.61
C LEU A 166 -15.22 -14.30 -1.34
N THR A 167 -14.85 -15.37 -0.65
CA THR A 167 -15.41 -15.65 0.69
C THR A 167 -14.70 -14.86 1.78
N ARG A 168 -15.31 -14.75 2.97
CA ARG A 168 -14.67 -14.12 4.13
C ARG A 168 -13.39 -14.85 4.57
N GLU A 169 -13.34 -16.18 4.46
CA GLU A 169 -12.13 -16.95 4.72
C GLU A 169 -11.01 -16.70 3.69
N GLU A 170 -11.35 -16.64 2.39
CA GLU A 170 -10.37 -16.28 1.37
C GLU A 170 -9.87 -14.84 1.57
N ALA A 171 -10.76 -13.93 1.94
CA ALA A 171 -10.39 -12.55 2.26
C ALA A 171 -9.42 -12.47 3.45
N SER A 172 -9.66 -13.23 4.53
CA SER A 172 -8.74 -13.25 5.67
C SER A 172 -7.38 -13.84 5.32
N MET A 173 -7.34 -14.89 4.47
CA MET A 173 -6.09 -15.45 3.96
C MET A 173 -5.28 -14.43 3.15
N VAL A 174 -5.94 -13.73 2.22
CA VAL A 174 -5.31 -12.71 1.39
C VAL A 174 -4.78 -11.57 2.26
N LEU A 175 -5.59 -11.08 3.20
CA LEU A 175 -5.21 -10.01 4.13
C LEU A 175 -4.09 -10.44 5.10
N PHE A 176 -4.04 -11.69 5.52
CA PHE A 176 -2.98 -12.20 6.37
C PHE A 176 -1.60 -12.03 5.72
N HIS A 177 -1.46 -12.42 4.45
CA HIS A 177 -0.21 -12.29 3.70
C HIS A 177 0.07 -10.84 3.31
N MET A 178 -0.97 -10.06 3.01
CA MET A 178 -0.87 -8.62 2.82
C MET A 178 -0.22 -7.94 4.06
N MET A 179 -0.53 -8.45 5.25
CA MET A 179 -0.05 -7.94 6.54
C MET A 179 1.24 -8.60 7.03
N THR A 180 1.85 -9.51 6.25
CA THR A 180 3.09 -10.22 6.62
C THR A 180 4.19 -9.26 7.14
N PRO A 181 4.49 -8.12 6.47
CA PRO A 181 5.51 -7.19 6.95
C PRO A 181 5.19 -6.62 8.35
N GLN A 182 3.94 -6.24 8.63
CA GLN A 182 3.54 -5.69 9.92
C GLN A 182 3.47 -6.76 11.00
N LYS A 183 3.03 -7.97 10.67
CA LYS A 183 3.08 -9.11 11.57
C LYS A 183 4.51 -9.38 12.02
N PHE A 184 5.44 -9.41 11.07
CA PHE A 184 6.86 -9.62 11.36
C PHE A 184 7.43 -8.60 12.36
N ARG A 185 6.94 -7.34 12.36
CA ARG A 185 7.35 -6.33 13.35
C ARG A 185 6.75 -6.55 14.74
N GLY A 186 5.55 -7.12 14.81
CA GLY A 186 4.80 -7.34 16.06
C GLY A 186 5.20 -8.61 16.82
N ILE A 187 5.92 -9.52 16.16
CA ILE A 187 6.33 -10.82 16.69
C ILE A 187 7.85 -10.89 16.79
N ASN A 188 8.36 -11.53 17.84
CA ASN A 188 9.81 -11.71 18.01
C ASN A 188 10.30 -12.92 17.20
N ILE A 189 10.28 -12.80 15.89
CA ILE A 189 10.71 -13.84 14.96
C ILE A 189 11.98 -13.40 14.26
N LYS A 190 12.94 -14.31 14.19
CA LYS A 190 14.17 -14.05 13.46
C LYS A 190 13.88 -14.07 11.95
N PRO A 191 14.48 -13.16 11.17
CA PRO A 191 14.26 -13.12 9.72
C PRO A 191 14.40 -14.48 9.01
N GLU A 192 15.33 -15.33 9.43
CA GLU A 192 15.56 -16.66 8.88
C GLU A 192 14.41 -17.65 9.12
N ASP A 193 13.65 -17.47 10.20
CA ASP A 193 12.52 -18.34 10.58
C ASP A 193 11.19 -17.87 9.95
N ALA A 194 11.17 -16.67 9.36
CA ALA A 194 9.96 -16.04 8.82
C ALA A 194 9.27 -16.92 7.77
N LYS A 195 10.02 -17.55 6.87
CA LYS A 195 9.44 -18.45 5.85
C LYS A 195 8.63 -19.56 6.51
N SER A 196 9.26 -20.31 7.43
CA SER A 196 8.63 -21.42 8.15
C SER A 196 7.36 -20.97 8.85
N TYR A 197 7.44 -19.82 9.54
CA TYR A 197 6.31 -19.23 10.25
C TYR A 197 5.10 -18.98 9.33
N PHE A 198 5.30 -18.34 8.17
CA PHE A 198 4.19 -17.96 7.29
C PHE A 198 3.71 -19.12 6.40
N THR A 199 4.56 -20.10 6.08
CA THR A 199 4.16 -21.26 5.26
C THR A 199 3.50 -22.38 6.08
N SER A 200 3.86 -22.52 7.36
CA SER A 200 3.28 -23.50 8.28
C SER A 200 2.18 -22.91 9.16
N PHE A 201 1.71 -21.69 8.85
CA PHE A 201 0.73 -20.97 9.66
C PHE A 201 -0.58 -21.76 9.88
N TYR A 202 -0.95 -22.61 8.92
CA TYR A 202 -2.12 -23.48 9.08
C TYR A 202 -1.93 -24.67 10.03
N GLU A 203 -0.69 -24.99 10.41
CA GLU A 203 -0.36 -26.05 11.37
C GLU A 203 -0.44 -25.53 12.82
N TRP A 204 -0.69 -24.22 12.97
CA TRP A 204 -0.83 -23.58 14.26
C TRP A 204 -2.08 -24.06 14.97
N LYS A 205 -1.86 -24.70 16.11
CA LYS A 205 -2.92 -25.01 17.07
C LYS A 205 -3.10 -23.78 17.96
N GLN A 206 -3.75 -22.76 17.42
CA GLN A 206 -4.15 -21.58 18.18
C GLN A 206 -5.64 -21.67 18.49
N ASP A 207 -6.02 -21.28 19.71
CA ASP A 207 -7.43 -21.10 20.04
C ASP A 207 -8.03 -20.06 19.10
N SER A 208 -9.16 -20.41 18.48
CA SER A 208 -9.81 -19.48 17.57
C SER A 208 -10.36 -18.29 18.34
N TYR A 209 -10.14 -17.09 17.79
CA TYR A 209 -10.83 -15.89 18.28
C TYR A 209 -12.35 -15.97 18.04
N TYR A 210 -12.75 -16.64 16.96
CA TYR A 210 -14.14 -16.72 16.52
C TYR A 210 -14.76 -18.06 16.90
N ARG A 211 -16.07 -18.04 17.19
CA ARG A 211 -16.81 -19.21 17.68
C ARG A 211 -17.21 -20.20 16.57
N ASP A 212 -17.22 -19.74 15.33
CA ASP A 212 -17.80 -20.44 14.17
C ASP A 212 -16.76 -20.81 13.10
N THR A 213 -15.48 -20.56 13.34
CA THR A 213 -14.39 -20.98 12.45
C THR A 213 -13.14 -21.34 13.24
N TYR A 214 -12.40 -22.33 12.73
CA TYR A 214 -11.03 -22.64 13.18
C TYR A 214 -9.97 -22.07 12.24
N SER A 215 -10.35 -21.19 11.31
CA SER A 215 -9.42 -20.62 10.34
C SER A 215 -8.33 -19.82 11.07
N PRO A 216 -7.06 -20.26 11.03
CA PRO A 216 -6.00 -19.56 11.73
C PRO A 216 -5.79 -18.17 11.12
N TYR A 217 -6.03 -17.98 9.82
CA TYR A 217 -5.91 -16.66 9.20
C TYR A 217 -6.90 -15.64 9.73
N ALA A 218 -8.17 -16.02 9.92
CA ALA A 218 -9.16 -15.13 10.52
C ALA A 218 -8.69 -14.69 11.91
N THR A 219 -8.28 -15.63 12.75
CA THR A 219 -7.74 -15.37 14.10
C THR A 219 -6.49 -14.51 14.04
N ALA A 220 -5.58 -14.76 13.10
CA ALA A 220 -4.34 -14.02 12.99
C ALA A 220 -4.55 -12.55 12.72
N ILE A 221 -5.49 -12.20 11.86
CA ILE A 221 -5.72 -10.80 11.48
C ILE A 221 -6.72 -10.09 12.39
N SER A 222 -7.31 -10.78 13.36
CA SER A 222 -8.32 -10.18 14.26
C SER A 222 -7.73 -9.03 15.08
N GLU A 223 -6.44 -9.11 15.43
CA GLU A 223 -5.70 -8.05 16.14
C GLU A 223 -5.70 -6.70 15.40
N TYR A 224 -5.90 -6.71 14.08
CA TYR A 224 -5.96 -5.50 13.25
C TYR A 224 -7.38 -4.94 13.12
N GLY A 225 -8.40 -5.64 13.65
CA GLY A 225 -9.80 -5.19 13.64
C GLY A 225 -10.42 -5.05 12.25
N LEU A 226 -9.84 -5.68 11.21
CA LEU A 226 -10.26 -5.47 9.81
C LEU A 226 -11.71 -5.91 9.57
N PHE A 227 -12.14 -7.00 10.18
CA PHE A 227 -13.50 -7.54 10.05
C PHE A 227 -14.49 -7.06 11.13
N GLY A 228 -14.07 -6.16 12.01
CA GLY A 228 -14.87 -5.67 13.14
C GLY A 228 -14.70 -6.55 14.39
N ALA A 229 -15.49 -6.28 15.43
CA ALA A 229 -15.34 -6.88 16.76
C ALA A 229 -16.34 -8.02 17.06
N SER A 230 -16.96 -8.60 16.02
CA SER A 230 -17.85 -9.76 16.17
C SER A 230 -17.06 -11.00 16.58
N ASP A 231 -17.64 -11.84 17.43
CA ASP A 231 -17.10 -13.17 17.76
C ASP A 231 -17.61 -14.29 16.82
N GLU A 232 -18.48 -13.95 15.86
CA GLU A 232 -18.84 -14.76 14.70
C GLU A 232 -18.16 -14.21 13.44
N PHE A 233 -17.49 -15.09 12.69
CA PHE A 233 -16.71 -14.74 11.51
C PHE A 233 -17.42 -15.00 10.20
N ASN A 234 -18.31 -15.98 10.09
CA ASN A 234 -19.01 -16.43 8.88
C ASN A 234 -18.05 -16.77 7.70
N PRO A 235 -17.17 -17.78 7.84
CA PRO A 235 -16.06 -18.02 6.89
C PRO A 235 -16.48 -18.27 5.44
N TYR A 236 -17.64 -18.89 5.23
CA TYR A 236 -18.13 -19.31 3.91
C TYR A 236 -19.04 -18.27 3.23
N GLU A 237 -19.36 -17.15 3.90
CA GLU A 237 -20.15 -16.08 3.30
C GLU A 237 -19.34 -15.39 2.19
N TYR A 238 -19.99 -15.16 1.04
CA TYR A 238 -19.41 -14.34 -0.02
C TYR A 238 -19.49 -12.86 0.34
N MET A 239 -18.38 -12.16 0.20
CA MET A 239 -18.32 -10.74 0.52
C MET A 239 -18.97 -9.90 -0.58
N THR A 240 -19.81 -8.95 -0.20
CA THR A 240 -20.25 -7.88 -1.10
C THR A 240 -19.15 -6.84 -1.28
N ARG A 241 -19.24 -6.05 -2.36
CA ARG A 241 -18.34 -4.92 -2.61
C ARG A 241 -18.39 -3.90 -1.47
N ALA A 242 -19.56 -3.66 -0.88
CA ALA A 242 -19.72 -2.80 0.28
C ALA A 242 -19.03 -3.36 1.54
N GLN A 243 -19.21 -4.64 1.84
CA GLN A 243 -18.51 -5.29 2.96
C GLN A 243 -16.99 -5.21 2.79
N TYR A 244 -16.49 -5.45 1.58
CA TYR A 244 -15.06 -5.35 1.33
C TYR A 244 -14.55 -3.90 1.37
N ALA A 245 -15.34 -2.91 0.93
CA ALA A 245 -15.00 -1.49 1.06
C ALA A 245 -14.72 -1.10 2.52
N VAL A 246 -15.57 -1.53 3.46
CA VAL A 246 -15.34 -1.26 4.90
C VAL A 246 -14.04 -1.89 5.41
N VAL A 247 -13.73 -3.11 4.96
CA VAL A 247 -12.46 -3.77 5.28
C VAL A 247 -11.27 -2.99 4.72
N LEU A 248 -11.37 -2.49 3.48
CA LEU A 248 -10.34 -1.68 2.84
C LEU A 248 -10.15 -0.32 3.52
N THR A 249 -11.21 0.35 3.98
CA THR A 249 -11.09 1.59 4.75
C THR A 249 -10.29 1.35 6.02
N ARG A 250 -10.59 0.28 6.76
CA ARG A 250 -9.87 -0.08 7.99
C ARG A 250 -8.40 -0.41 7.71
N LEU A 251 -8.13 -1.16 6.64
CA LEU A 251 -6.77 -1.46 6.19
C LEU A 251 -6.00 -0.18 5.82
N HIS A 252 -6.63 0.72 5.06
CA HIS A 252 -6.04 2.00 4.68
C HIS A 252 -5.68 2.83 5.92
N SER A 253 -6.63 3.02 6.83
CA SER A 253 -6.40 3.77 8.08
C SER A 253 -5.32 3.12 8.95
N PHE A 254 -5.24 1.79 8.96
CA PHE A 254 -4.14 1.10 9.63
C PHE A 254 -2.79 1.43 8.97
N TYR A 255 -2.68 1.35 7.65
CA TYR A 255 -1.45 1.66 6.94
C TYR A 255 -1.01 3.11 7.11
N GLU A 256 -1.92 4.08 7.03
CA GLU A 256 -1.61 5.49 7.28
C GLU A 256 -0.97 5.70 8.66
N ARG A 257 -1.53 5.08 9.70
CA ARG A 257 -0.94 5.14 11.04
C ARG A 257 0.39 4.40 11.11
N ASP A 258 0.48 3.21 10.52
CA ASP A 258 1.69 2.39 10.56
C ASP A 258 2.88 3.12 9.93
N VAL A 259 2.74 3.70 8.74
CA VAL A 259 3.85 4.38 8.05
C VAL A 259 4.33 5.61 8.81
N VAL A 260 3.42 6.41 9.37
CA VAL A 260 3.79 7.57 10.19
C VAL A 260 4.54 7.11 11.43
N ASN A 261 4.03 6.09 12.12
CA ASN A 261 4.65 5.56 13.33
C ASN A 261 6.05 5.00 13.06
N GLN A 262 6.35 4.53 11.84
CA GLN A 262 7.68 4.06 11.49
C GLN A 262 8.77 5.14 11.55
N PHE A 263 8.40 6.42 11.50
CA PHE A 263 9.30 7.55 11.63
C PHE A 263 9.34 8.17 13.04
N THR A 264 8.84 7.44 14.04
CA THR A 264 8.76 7.89 15.43
C THR A 264 9.52 6.96 16.38
N GLY A 265 9.94 7.52 17.52
CA GLY A 265 10.67 6.81 18.57
C GLY A 265 12.19 6.79 18.36
N PRO A 266 12.94 6.10 19.23
CA PRO A 266 14.41 6.11 19.22
C PRO A 266 15.03 5.09 18.25
N SER A 267 14.23 4.25 17.57
CA SER A 267 14.75 3.11 16.79
C SER A 267 15.32 3.53 15.45
N ASN A 268 16.65 3.53 15.34
CA ASN A 268 17.38 3.77 14.10
C ASN A 268 16.98 2.75 13.00
N ALA A 269 16.90 1.46 13.33
CA ALA A 269 16.54 0.42 12.37
C ALA A 269 15.14 0.63 11.78
N ARG A 270 14.17 1.09 12.58
CA ARG A 270 12.81 1.39 12.10
C ARG A 270 12.82 2.57 11.12
N HIS A 271 13.56 3.64 11.46
CA HIS A 271 13.73 4.79 10.58
C HIS A 271 14.38 4.43 9.25
N VAL A 272 15.39 3.56 9.27
CA VAL A 272 16.07 3.07 8.05
C VAL A 272 15.10 2.35 7.13
N LYS A 273 14.30 1.42 7.65
CA LYS A 273 13.29 0.68 6.87
C LYS A 273 12.23 1.60 6.27
N ALA A 274 11.72 2.54 7.06
CA ALA A 274 10.74 3.54 6.61
C ALA A 274 11.31 4.41 5.49
N ALA A 275 12.55 4.88 5.64
CA ALA A 275 13.24 5.68 4.65
C ALA A 275 13.52 4.88 3.36
N GLN A 276 13.89 3.60 3.46
CA GLN A 276 14.07 2.75 2.29
C GLN A 276 12.77 2.62 1.48
N ALA A 277 11.64 2.35 2.15
CA ALA A 277 10.33 2.27 1.48
C ALA A 277 9.95 3.61 0.84
N TYR A 278 10.12 4.71 1.56
CA TYR A 278 9.89 6.06 1.04
C TYR A 278 10.71 6.33 -0.23
N LEU A 279 12.03 6.09 -0.17
CA LEU A 279 12.94 6.39 -1.26
C LEU A 279 12.67 5.51 -2.48
N ALA A 280 12.30 4.24 -2.28
CA ALA A 280 11.86 3.35 -3.36
C ALA A 280 10.65 3.94 -4.11
N ALA A 281 9.63 4.37 -3.37
CA ALA A 281 8.43 4.99 -3.95
C ALA A 281 8.73 6.33 -4.63
N ALA A 282 9.52 7.18 -4.00
CA ALA A 282 9.93 8.47 -4.53
C ALA A 282 10.71 8.32 -5.85
N SER A 283 11.65 7.38 -5.91
CA SER A 283 12.45 7.11 -7.11
C SER A 283 11.62 6.52 -8.24
N LEU A 284 10.68 5.62 -7.94
CA LEU A 284 9.77 5.09 -8.97
C LEU A 284 8.78 6.13 -9.48
N ALA A 285 8.29 7.03 -8.62
CA ALA A 285 7.48 8.17 -9.04
C ALA A 285 8.27 9.12 -9.96
N TYR A 286 9.54 9.35 -9.66
CA TYR A 286 10.45 10.14 -10.49
C TYR A 286 10.69 9.49 -11.85
N GLU A 287 11.03 8.20 -11.88
CA GLU A 287 11.25 7.45 -13.13
C GLU A 287 10.03 7.47 -14.06
N LYS A 288 8.81 7.43 -13.48
CA LYS A 288 7.54 7.47 -14.23
C LYS A 288 7.06 8.88 -14.58
N ASN A 289 7.77 9.94 -14.14
CA ASN A 289 7.31 11.32 -14.26
C ASN A 289 5.90 11.54 -13.66
N ASP A 290 5.59 10.84 -12.55
CA ASP A 290 4.29 10.88 -11.89
C ASP A 290 4.19 12.13 -10.98
N GLN A 291 3.77 13.25 -11.56
CA GLN A 291 3.72 14.54 -10.87
C GLN A 291 2.82 14.53 -9.63
N ALA A 292 1.73 13.77 -9.64
CA ALA A 292 0.81 13.67 -8.52
C ALA A 292 1.45 12.93 -7.33
N ARG A 293 2.29 11.91 -7.58
CA ARG A 293 3.06 11.24 -6.52
C ARG A 293 4.30 12.02 -6.12
N LEU A 294 5.00 12.63 -7.07
CA LEU A 294 6.19 13.44 -6.79
C LEU A 294 5.90 14.57 -5.80
N SER A 295 4.74 15.22 -5.90
CA SER A 295 4.34 16.26 -4.94
C SER A 295 4.12 15.74 -3.51
N LYS A 296 3.86 14.44 -3.33
CA LYS A 296 3.79 13.80 -2.01
C LYS A 296 5.18 13.50 -1.43
N PHE A 297 6.18 13.23 -2.28
CA PHE A 297 7.52 12.82 -1.86
C PHE A 297 8.59 13.94 -1.90
N PHE A 298 8.41 14.97 -2.72
CA PHE A 298 9.41 16.01 -2.92
C PHE A 298 8.79 17.38 -2.76
N ASP A 299 9.45 18.25 -1.99
CA ASP A 299 9.17 19.66 -2.14
C ASP A 299 9.60 20.10 -3.55
N SER A 300 8.87 21.03 -4.16
CA SER A 300 9.14 21.51 -5.51
C SER A 300 10.58 22.01 -5.69
N SER A 301 11.15 22.64 -4.66
CA SER A 301 12.54 23.12 -4.66
C SER A 301 13.57 21.98 -4.62
N ILE A 302 13.20 20.85 -4.04
CA ILE A 302 14.07 19.68 -3.88
C ILE A 302 14.04 18.78 -5.11
N LEU A 303 12.90 18.71 -5.79
CA LEU A 303 12.79 17.96 -7.05
C LEU A 303 13.80 18.46 -8.10
N LYS A 304 14.05 19.77 -8.17
CA LYS A 304 15.09 20.35 -9.03
C LYS A 304 16.50 19.92 -8.62
N LYS A 305 16.83 19.98 -7.32
CA LYS A 305 18.13 19.48 -6.84
C LYS A 305 18.32 17.99 -7.16
N TRP A 306 17.27 17.19 -6.99
CA TRP A 306 17.27 15.78 -7.34
C TRP A 306 17.51 15.54 -8.84
N SER A 307 16.91 16.34 -9.72
CA SER A 307 17.14 16.23 -11.17
C SER A 307 18.58 16.53 -11.54
N ASP A 308 19.23 17.45 -10.82
CA ASP A 308 20.61 17.89 -11.07
C ASP A 308 21.66 16.89 -10.56
N PHE A 309 21.26 15.84 -9.84
CA PHE A 309 22.21 14.84 -9.35
C PHE A 309 22.88 14.10 -10.52
N PRO A 310 24.22 13.97 -10.49
CA PRO A 310 24.97 13.33 -11.57
C PRO A 310 24.56 11.86 -11.72
N PHE A 311 24.21 11.22 -10.61
CA PHE A 311 23.67 9.87 -10.58
C PHE A 311 22.49 9.77 -9.62
N LYS A 312 21.46 9.05 -10.04
CA LYS A 312 20.22 8.84 -9.27
C LYS A 312 20.19 7.38 -8.84
N PRO A 313 20.36 7.07 -7.54
CA PRO A 313 20.37 5.70 -7.09
C PRO A 313 19.02 5.03 -7.29
N LYS A 314 19.05 3.72 -7.58
CA LYS A 314 17.87 2.88 -7.61
C LYS A 314 17.57 2.38 -6.21
N HIS A 315 16.54 2.94 -5.58
CA HIS A 315 16.15 2.53 -4.22
C HIS A 315 15.31 1.26 -4.15
N THR A 316 15.10 0.61 -5.29
CA THR A 316 14.48 -0.72 -5.37
C THR A 316 15.47 -1.87 -5.15
N GLU A 317 16.76 -1.57 -5.04
CA GLU A 317 17.83 -2.54 -4.76
C GLU A 317 18.28 -2.47 -3.29
N HIS A 318 19.14 -3.40 -2.87
CA HIS A 318 19.69 -3.38 -1.50
C HIS A 318 20.61 -2.16 -1.34
N ILE A 319 20.28 -1.28 -0.39
CA ILE A 319 21.06 -0.09 -0.07
C ILE A 319 21.52 -0.16 1.39
N ASN A 320 22.77 0.20 1.63
CA ASN A 320 23.25 0.44 2.97
C ASN A 320 22.84 1.85 3.42
N LEU A 321 21.83 1.91 4.29
CA LEU A 321 21.30 3.12 4.89
C LEU A 321 21.58 3.16 6.38
N THR A 322 21.89 4.34 6.88
CA THR A 322 21.92 4.65 8.32
C THR A 322 21.02 5.84 8.59
N ALA A 323 20.37 5.89 9.75
CA ALA A 323 19.54 7.02 10.14
C ALA A 323 20.01 7.62 11.47
N ARG A 324 19.80 8.92 11.65
CA ARG A 324 20.04 9.62 12.91
C ARG A 324 19.12 10.82 13.03
N ILE A 325 18.72 11.14 14.24
CA ILE A 325 18.04 12.40 14.52
C ILE A 325 19.09 13.52 14.53
N ASP A 326 18.76 14.66 13.92
CA ASP A 326 19.65 15.82 13.92
C ASP A 326 19.84 16.38 15.33
N GLU A 327 21.09 16.71 15.68
CA GLU A 327 21.46 17.18 17.02
C GLU A 327 20.94 18.60 17.31
N GLY A 328 20.87 19.45 16.29
CA GLY A 328 20.40 20.84 16.39
C GLY A 328 18.87 20.97 16.29
N ASN A 329 18.20 19.99 15.68
CA ASN A 329 16.75 19.94 15.54
C ASN A 329 16.22 18.51 15.59
N LYS A 330 15.70 18.10 16.75
CA LYS A 330 15.13 16.77 16.98
C LYS A 330 13.95 16.39 16.06
N LYS A 331 13.39 17.35 15.32
CA LYS A 331 12.35 17.09 14.31
C LYS A 331 12.90 16.65 12.97
N LYS A 332 14.20 16.82 12.71
CA LYS A 332 14.85 16.41 11.46
C LYS A 332 15.40 15.01 11.61
N LEU A 333 15.06 14.15 10.66
CA LEU A 333 15.66 12.84 10.50
C LEU A 333 16.63 12.89 9.33
N ILE A 334 17.88 12.56 9.59
CA ILE A 334 18.94 12.45 8.59
C ILE A 334 19.14 10.98 8.26
N VAL A 335 19.02 10.64 6.99
CA VAL A 335 19.30 9.29 6.47
C VAL A 335 20.47 9.40 5.51
N VAL A 336 21.51 8.61 5.71
CA VAL A 336 22.69 8.58 4.85
C VAL A 336 22.72 7.25 4.11
N GLY A 337 22.67 7.31 2.79
CA GLY A 337 22.85 6.16 1.93
C GLY A 337 24.26 6.10 1.35
N GLN A 338 24.84 4.90 1.38
CA GLN A 338 26.11 4.58 0.73
C GLN A 338 25.83 3.91 -0.60
N TYR A 339 26.45 4.41 -1.66
CA TYR A 339 26.24 3.93 -3.02
C TYR A 339 27.57 3.65 -3.71
N LYS A 340 27.52 2.79 -4.73
CA LYS A 340 28.65 2.47 -5.59
C LYS A 340 28.26 2.68 -7.04
N ASP A 341 29.13 3.36 -7.76
CA ASP A 341 29.06 3.52 -9.21
C ASP A 341 30.30 2.88 -9.85
N ASN A 342 30.11 2.24 -11.00
CA ASN A 342 31.17 1.52 -11.70
C ASN A 342 32.23 2.46 -12.29
N ALA A 343 31.86 3.70 -12.61
CA ALA A 343 32.77 4.67 -13.22
C ALA A 343 33.45 5.58 -12.17
N ASN A 344 32.78 5.89 -11.06
CA ASN A 344 33.22 6.97 -10.16
C ASN A 344 33.50 6.53 -8.71
N GLY A 345 33.39 5.25 -8.40
CA GLY A 345 33.67 4.72 -7.07
C GLY A 345 32.48 4.82 -6.11
N THR A 346 32.75 5.00 -4.83
CA THR A 346 31.71 5.11 -3.79
C THR A 346 31.32 6.57 -3.58
N TYR A 347 30.02 6.82 -3.39
CA TYR A 347 29.51 8.14 -3.04
C TYR A 347 28.41 8.02 -1.99
N GLN A 348 28.07 9.14 -1.35
CA GLN A 348 27.06 9.21 -0.31
C GLN A 348 25.98 10.22 -0.68
N ILE A 349 24.75 9.90 -0.30
CA ILE A 349 23.66 10.87 -0.34
C ILE A 349 23.06 10.97 1.06
N GLU A 350 22.99 12.20 1.55
CA GLU A 350 22.29 12.55 2.78
C GLU A 350 20.89 13.06 2.44
N TYR A 351 19.88 12.37 2.96
CA TYR A 351 18.47 12.66 2.83
C TYR A 351 17.97 13.27 4.14
N VAL A 352 17.46 14.50 4.08
CA VAL A 352 16.93 15.20 5.26
C VAL A 352 15.41 15.18 5.20
N PHE A 353 14.80 14.48 6.14
CA PHE A 353 13.36 14.35 6.29
C PHE A 353 12.82 15.29 7.37
N GLU A 354 11.76 16.02 7.04
CA GLU A 354 11.03 16.90 7.94
C GLU A 354 9.57 16.47 8.06
N GLU A 355 8.91 16.83 9.16
CA GLU A 355 7.49 16.54 9.37
C GLU A 355 6.64 17.22 8.29
N ASP A 356 5.73 16.46 7.69
CA ASP A 356 4.80 16.98 6.71
C ASP A 356 3.48 16.19 6.79
N LYS A 357 2.38 16.90 7.04
CA LYS A 357 1.06 16.29 7.24
C LYS A 357 0.37 15.85 5.95
N TYR A 358 0.91 16.22 4.79
CA TYR A 358 0.35 15.89 3.47
C TYR A 358 1.07 14.70 2.82
N SER A 359 2.29 14.39 3.27
CA SER A 359 2.99 13.17 2.95
C SER A 359 2.32 11.98 3.64
N PRO A 360 2.04 10.88 2.91
CA PRO A 360 1.53 9.66 3.51
C PRO A 360 2.40 9.12 4.65
N PHE A 361 3.72 9.35 4.59
CA PHE A 361 4.67 8.90 5.60
C PHE A 361 4.76 9.83 6.84
N GLY A 362 3.98 10.91 6.88
CA GLY A 362 4.06 11.95 7.93
C GLY A 362 5.36 12.78 7.88
N ARG A 363 6.21 12.50 6.89
CA ARG A 363 7.47 13.20 6.64
C ARG A 363 7.73 13.34 5.17
N LYS A 364 8.44 14.39 4.79
CA LYS A 364 8.81 14.68 3.41
C LYS A 364 10.29 15.00 3.28
N LEU A 365 10.85 14.76 2.11
CA LEU A 365 12.23 15.05 1.81
C LEU A 365 12.42 16.57 1.63
N ALA A 366 13.05 17.19 2.62
CA ALA A 366 13.25 18.64 2.72
C ALA A 366 14.63 19.08 2.23
N ASN A 367 15.62 18.18 2.19
CA ASN A 367 16.90 18.44 1.55
C ASN A 367 17.58 17.15 1.11
N VAL A 368 18.46 17.26 0.11
CA VAL A 368 19.28 16.15 -0.37
C VAL A 368 20.68 16.68 -0.66
N ILE A 369 21.70 16.01 -0.14
CA ILE A 369 23.10 16.45 -0.25
C ILE A 369 23.93 15.29 -0.81
N TYR A 370 24.51 15.50 -1.99
CA TYR A 370 25.46 14.58 -2.60
C TYR A 370 26.86 14.84 -2.04
N LYS A 371 27.56 13.78 -1.64
CA LYS A 371 28.94 13.81 -1.13
C LYS A 371 29.75 12.73 -1.88
N GLN A 372 30.85 13.12 -2.49
CA GLN A 372 31.75 12.21 -3.19
C GLN A 372 32.83 11.68 -2.24
#